data_AF-A0A352SRU0-F1
#
_entry.id   AF-A0A352SRU0-F1
#
_cell.length_a   1.000
_cell.length_b   1.000
_cell.length_c   1.000
_cell.angle_alpha   90.00
_cell.angle_beta   90.00
_cell.angle_gamma   90.00
#
_symmetry.space_group_name_H-M   'P 1'
#
loop_
_entity.id
_entity.type
_entity.pdbx_description
1 polymer ?
#
loop_
_entity_poly.entity_id
_entity_poly.type
_entity_poly.pdbx_seq_one_letter_code
_entity_poly.pdbx_strand_id
1 'polypeptide(L)'
;MTQQTASRTVWRIGNFQRLFRRTRLFNWSLASVPAPAITHPAPDHWRGSASNGSHIITSSSNWRSDSRGFDNFEWLRDLRAFGGSHARSRARQLIEGWVQQNSSWHASRWQPDIMGQRLANLIFCYDWYAPSATEDFQAKLAQSIALQAKCLALDWQRLIDQTAQLTALKGLFVAQAALGAKTENLAALLELTLPLIEQVTQADGGHKSRMPDIHLKLMRDLIEIRNTASSTDIESTAQLDKKIVQMAALCRMWRHADGQFARFNGAGLMANEIIEETLAR
;
A
#
# COMPACT_ATOMS: atom_id res chain seq x y z
N MET A 1 -11.28 -33.07 11.40
CA MET A 1 -10.10 -32.54 12.11
C MET A 1 -9.86 -31.11 11.66
N THR A 2 -10.42 -30.15 12.40
CA THR A 2 -10.25 -28.71 12.18
C THR A 2 -8.84 -28.31 12.62
N GLN A 3 -7.94 -28.10 11.66
CA GLN A 3 -6.66 -27.45 11.95
C GLN A 3 -6.96 -26.00 12.32
N GLN A 4 -6.89 -25.70 13.62
CA GLN A 4 -6.66 -24.35 14.11
C GLN A 4 -5.33 -23.88 13.53
N THR A 5 -5.39 -23.07 12.47
CA THR A 5 -4.24 -22.32 11.98
C THR A 5 -3.82 -21.36 13.08
N ALA A 6 -2.78 -21.73 13.84
CA ALA A 6 -2.13 -20.85 14.79
C ALA A 6 -1.86 -19.52 14.09
N SER A 7 -2.46 -18.42 14.58
CA SER A 7 -2.28 -17.11 13.96
C SER A 7 -0.80 -16.76 14.06
N ARG A 8 -0.05 -16.89 12.96
CA ARG A 8 1.34 -16.45 12.90
C ARG A 8 1.34 -14.98 13.29
N THR A 9 1.99 -14.64 14.40
CA THR A 9 2.19 -13.25 14.81
C THR A 9 2.96 -12.55 13.69
N VAL A 10 2.31 -11.63 12.96
CA VAL A 10 2.92 -10.91 11.83
C VAL A 10 3.68 -9.67 12.32
N TRP A 11 3.26 -9.12 13.46
CA TRP A 11 3.70 -7.84 13.99
C TRP A 11 3.85 -7.91 15.52
N ARG A 12 4.99 -7.47 16.06
CA ARG A 12 5.27 -7.51 17.51
C ARG A 12 5.12 -6.12 18.15
N ILE A 13 4.15 -6.01 19.07
CA ILE A 13 4.02 -4.84 19.97
C ILE A 13 3.72 -5.34 21.38
N GLY A 14 4.49 -4.86 22.35
CA GLY A 14 4.29 -5.18 23.77
C GLY A 14 3.00 -4.58 24.35
N ASN A 15 2.47 -5.20 25.41
CA ASN A 15 1.18 -4.80 25.99
C ASN A 15 1.16 -3.34 26.47
N PHE A 16 2.24 -2.85 27.09
CA PHE A 16 2.35 -1.45 27.49
C PHE A 16 2.28 -0.49 26.30
N GLN A 17 2.96 -0.80 25.20
CA GLN A 17 2.89 0.02 23.98
C GLN A 17 1.48 0.01 23.38
N ARG A 18 0.78 -1.13 23.41
CA ARG A 18 -0.64 -1.20 22.98
C ARG A 18 -1.54 -0.31 23.83
N LEU A 19 -1.32 -0.29 25.15
CA LEU A 19 -2.08 0.54 26.07
C LEU A 19 -1.79 2.03 25.84
N PHE A 20 -0.51 2.41 25.78
CA PHE A 20 -0.07 3.79 25.53
C PHE A 20 -0.64 4.34 24.21
N ARG A 21 -0.65 3.54 23.14
CA ARG A 21 -1.19 3.92 21.83
C ARG A 21 -2.69 4.17 21.80
N ARG A 22 -3.44 3.66 22.78
CA ARG A 22 -4.88 3.94 22.94
C ARG A 22 -5.14 5.25 23.67
N THR A 23 -4.12 5.89 24.23
CA THR A 23 -4.29 7.13 24.98
C THR A 23 -4.38 8.35 24.05
N ARG A 24 -5.05 9.40 24.55
CA ARG A 24 -5.06 10.71 23.86
C ARG A 24 -3.68 11.35 23.79
N LEU A 25 -2.78 11.01 24.72
CA LEU A 25 -1.40 11.52 24.72
C LEU A 25 -0.62 11.03 23.49
N PHE A 26 -0.81 9.77 23.10
CA PHE A 26 -0.20 9.26 21.88
C PHE A 26 -0.73 9.99 20.64
N ASN A 27 -2.06 10.13 20.52
CA ASN A 27 -2.64 10.88 19.40
C ASN A 27 -2.18 12.35 19.39
N TRP A 28 -2.05 12.97 20.56
CA TRP A 28 -1.51 14.32 20.69
C TRP A 28 -0.05 14.42 20.25
N SER A 29 0.81 13.45 20.62
CA SER A 29 2.21 13.41 20.16
C SER A 29 2.35 13.25 18.64
N LEU A 30 1.30 12.74 17.98
CA LEU A 30 1.25 12.58 16.54
C LEU A 30 0.51 13.72 15.83
N ALA A 31 -0.07 14.68 16.54
CA ALA A 31 -0.66 15.86 15.92
C ALA A 31 0.43 16.63 15.15
N SER A 32 0.09 17.12 13.95
CA SER A 32 0.96 18.00 13.17
C SER A 32 0.48 19.44 13.29
N VAL A 33 1.42 20.37 13.44
CA VAL A 33 1.21 21.81 13.27
C VAL A 33 2.29 22.29 12.28
N PRO A 34 1.96 22.91 11.14
CA PRO A 34 0.61 23.25 10.64
C PRO A 34 -0.24 22.03 10.27
N ALA A 35 -1.52 22.26 10.00
CA ALA A 35 -2.43 21.21 9.56
C ALA A 35 -1.92 20.57 8.25
N PRO A 36 -1.90 19.23 8.16
CA PRO A 36 -1.40 18.55 6.97
C PRO A 36 -2.33 18.79 5.78
N ALA A 37 -1.73 18.89 4.60
CA ALA A 37 -2.43 18.92 3.32
C ALA A 37 -1.73 17.95 2.36
N ILE A 38 -2.48 17.42 1.40
CA ILE A 38 -1.92 16.63 0.30
C ILE A 38 -1.59 17.59 -0.83
N THR A 39 -0.30 17.75 -1.15
CA THR A 39 0.18 18.73 -2.13
C THR A 39 0.75 18.10 -3.39
N HIS A 40 1.28 16.88 -3.29
CA HIS A 40 1.94 16.18 -4.40
C HIS A 40 1.46 14.72 -4.51
N PRO A 41 0.18 14.47 -4.85
CA PRO A 41 -0.27 13.10 -5.05
C PRO A 41 0.50 12.44 -6.21
N ALA A 42 0.99 11.23 -5.98
CA ALA A 42 1.64 10.45 -7.03
C ALA A 42 0.57 9.80 -7.94
N PRO A 43 0.79 9.72 -9.26
CA PRO A 43 -0.16 9.07 -10.16
C PRO A 43 -0.19 7.55 -9.92
N ASP A 44 -1.37 6.95 -10.05
CA ASP A 44 -1.48 5.49 -10.07
C ASP A 44 -1.21 4.93 -11.47
N HIS A 45 -0.54 3.78 -11.51
CA HIS A 45 -0.25 3.08 -12.74
C HIS A 45 -1.02 1.77 -12.89
N TRP A 46 -1.80 1.40 -11.87
CA TRP A 46 -2.50 0.14 -11.81
C TRP A 46 -4.00 0.30 -12.03
N ARG A 47 -4.55 -0.58 -12.86
CA ARG A 47 -5.99 -0.68 -13.09
C ARG A 47 -6.63 -1.48 -11.97
N GLY A 48 -7.88 -1.12 -11.65
CA GLY A 48 -8.77 -1.99 -10.89
C GLY A 48 -9.71 -2.77 -11.81
N SER A 49 -10.56 -3.58 -11.20
CA SER A 49 -11.64 -4.31 -11.86
C SER A 49 -12.95 -3.51 -11.83
N ALA A 50 -13.43 -3.10 -13.01
CA ALA A 50 -14.72 -2.44 -13.14
C ALA A 50 -15.89 -3.34 -12.68
N SER A 51 -15.77 -4.66 -12.85
CA SER A 51 -16.76 -5.62 -12.34
C SER A 51 -16.84 -5.57 -10.81
N ASN A 52 -15.70 -5.59 -10.12
CA ASN A 52 -15.66 -5.42 -8.67
C ASN A 52 -16.25 -4.07 -8.26
N GLY A 53 -15.89 -3.00 -8.97
CA GLY A 53 -16.44 -1.67 -8.74
C GLY A 53 -17.96 -1.63 -8.84
N SER A 54 -18.53 -2.28 -9.86
CA SER A 54 -19.98 -2.44 -10.00
C SER A 54 -20.59 -3.16 -8.81
N HIS A 55 -19.99 -4.27 -8.36
CA HIS A 55 -20.48 -5.00 -7.18
C HIS A 55 -20.46 -4.16 -5.89
N ILE A 56 -19.45 -3.29 -5.73
CA ILE A 56 -19.35 -2.36 -4.59
C ILE A 56 -20.49 -1.34 -4.60
N ILE A 57 -20.91 -0.91 -5.79
CA ILE A 57 -22.00 0.06 -5.97
C ILE A 57 -23.36 -0.60 -5.73
N THR A 58 -23.57 -1.81 -6.27
CA THR A 58 -24.86 -2.50 -6.16
C THR A 58 -25.08 -3.15 -4.80
N SER A 59 -24.01 -3.44 -4.05
CA SER A 59 -24.11 -4.10 -2.75
C SER A 59 -24.61 -3.16 -1.66
N SER A 60 -25.69 -3.57 -0.98
CA SER A 60 -26.22 -2.88 0.19
C SER A 60 -25.29 -3.07 1.39
N SER A 61 -24.48 -2.06 1.67
CA SER A 61 -23.83 -1.72 2.95
C SER A 61 -22.78 -2.66 3.58
N ASN A 62 -22.76 -3.96 3.27
CA ASN A 62 -21.97 -4.94 4.05
C ASN A 62 -20.78 -5.59 3.32
N TRP A 63 -20.48 -5.19 2.08
CA TRP A 63 -19.69 -6.05 1.21
C TRP A 63 -18.29 -6.41 1.77
N ARG A 64 -17.64 -5.59 2.62
CA ARG A 64 -16.35 -5.95 3.27
C ARG A 64 -16.00 -5.26 4.61
N SER A 65 -16.94 -4.66 5.35
CA SER A 65 -16.63 -3.76 6.50
C SER A 65 -15.77 -4.35 7.63
N ASP A 66 -15.59 -5.68 7.71
CA ASP A 66 -14.77 -6.33 8.75
C ASP A 66 -13.67 -7.27 8.19
N SER A 67 -13.39 -7.21 6.89
CA SER A 67 -12.32 -8.03 6.30
C SER A 67 -11.00 -7.25 6.21
N ARG A 68 -9.86 -7.92 6.46
CA ARG A 68 -8.52 -7.33 6.29
C ARG A 68 -8.30 -6.73 4.90
N GLY A 69 -8.97 -7.26 3.88
CA GLY A 69 -8.92 -6.75 2.50
C GLY A 69 -9.72 -5.46 2.27
N PHE A 70 -10.54 -5.01 3.21
CA PHE A 70 -11.15 -3.67 3.15
C PHE A 70 -10.20 -2.62 3.69
N ASP A 71 -9.49 -2.94 4.77
CA ASP A 71 -8.57 -2.03 5.44
C ASP A 71 -7.35 -1.64 4.60
N ASN A 72 -7.03 -2.37 3.52
CA ASN A 72 -5.93 -2.04 2.62
C ASN A 72 -6.33 -1.08 1.47
N PHE A 73 -7.62 -0.80 1.27
CA PHE A 73 -8.17 0.14 0.29
C PHE A 73 -7.91 -0.22 -1.19
N GLU A 74 -7.58 -1.47 -1.51
CA GLU A 74 -7.35 -1.91 -2.90
C GLU A 74 -8.61 -1.71 -3.79
N TRP A 75 -9.78 -1.82 -3.18
CA TRP A 75 -11.08 -1.56 -3.79
C TRP A 75 -11.28 -0.15 -4.34
N LEU A 76 -10.44 0.81 -3.95
CA LEU A 76 -10.51 2.17 -4.46
C LEU A 76 -10.17 2.21 -5.96
N ARG A 77 -9.22 1.36 -6.39
CA ARG A 77 -8.89 1.18 -7.81
C ARG A 77 -10.04 0.55 -8.59
N ASP A 78 -10.77 -0.39 -7.98
CA ASP A 78 -11.95 -1.03 -8.58
C ASP A 78 -13.07 -0.02 -8.82
N LEU A 79 -13.37 0.82 -7.83
CA LEU A 79 -14.34 1.92 -7.98
C LEU A 79 -13.89 2.95 -9.02
N ARG A 80 -12.59 3.26 -9.07
CA ARG A 80 -12.03 4.14 -10.11
C ARG A 80 -12.21 3.54 -11.51
N ALA A 81 -11.96 2.25 -11.67
CA ALA A 81 -12.10 1.54 -12.94
C ALA A 81 -13.58 1.48 -13.39
N PHE A 82 -14.52 1.34 -12.47
CA PHE A 82 -15.96 1.44 -12.79
C PHE A 82 -16.37 2.87 -13.17
N GLY A 83 -15.84 3.88 -12.47
CA GLY A 83 -16.00 5.29 -12.82
C GLY A 83 -17.38 5.90 -12.51
N GLY A 84 -17.57 7.14 -12.95
CA GLY A 84 -18.81 7.90 -12.74
C GLY A 84 -18.88 8.67 -11.40
N SER A 85 -19.84 9.60 -11.30
CA SER A 85 -20.06 10.42 -10.09
C SER A 85 -20.50 9.58 -8.90
N HIS A 86 -21.34 8.57 -9.12
CA HIS A 86 -21.81 7.65 -8.08
C HIS A 86 -20.65 6.87 -7.43
N ALA A 87 -19.69 6.37 -8.22
CA ALA A 87 -18.53 5.67 -7.68
C ALA A 87 -17.62 6.58 -6.84
N ARG A 88 -17.41 7.83 -7.29
CA ARG A 88 -16.65 8.82 -6.51
C ARG A 88 -17.35 9.16 -5.19
N SER A 89 -18.66 9.37 -5.22
CA SER A 89 -19.47 9.60 -4.01
C SER A 89 -19.39 8.42 -3.05
N ARG A 90 -19.54 7.19 -3.57
CA ARG A 90 -19.42 5.96 -2.78
C ARG A 90 -18.03 5.78 -2.17
N ALA A 91 -16.97 6.06 -2.93
CA ALA A 91 -15.60 6.01 -2.42
C ALA A 91 -15.41 6.96 -1.24
N ARG A 92 -15.85 8.23 -1.36
CA ARG A 92 -15.77 9.21 -0.27
C ARG A 92 -16.54 8.76 0.97
N GLN A 93 -17.76 8.24 0.80
CA GLN A 93 -18.56 7.73 1.89
C GLN A 93 -17.86 6.57 2.64
N LEU A 94 -17.26 5.64 1.90
CA LEU A 94 -16.53 4.50 2.48
C LEU A 94 -15.25 4.96 3.21
N ILE A 95 -14.50 5.90 2.61
CA ILE A 95 -13.30 6.50 3.22
C ILE A 95 -13.69 7.22 4.52
N GLU A 96 -14.70 8.08 4.48
CA GLU A 96 -15.14 8.86 5.64
C GLU A 96 -15.64 7.96 6.76
N GLY A 97 -16.48 6.96 6.44
CA GLY A 97 -16.93 5.98 7.41
C GLY A 97 -15.77 5.22 8.06
N TRP A 98 -14.75 4.84 7.28
CA TRP A 98 -13.55 4.19 7.82
C TRP A 98 -12.76 5.15 8.73
N VAL A 99 -12.54 6.40 8.32
CA VAL A 99 -11.80 7.40 9.12
C VAL A 99 -12.50 7.68 10.44
N GLN A 100 -13.82 7.81 10.45
CA GLN A 100 -14.61 8.04 11.66
C GLN A 100 -14.49 6.87 12.64
N GLN A 101 -14.60 5.63 12.15
CA GLN A 101 -14.51 4.42 12.96
C GLN A 101 -13.08 4.09 13.44
N ASN A 102 -12.06 4.63 12.77
CA ASN A 102 -10.65 4.34 13.01
C ASN A 102 -9.84 5.57 13.40
N SER A 103 -10.45 6.51 14.11
CA SER A 103 -9.78 7.69 14.70
C SER A 103 -8.85 7.34 15.87
N SER A 104 -8.92 6.11 16.38
CA SER A 104 -8.05 5.58 17.43
C SER A 104 -7.27 4.36 16.96
N TRP A 105 -6.08 4.18 17.54
CA TRP A 105 -5.19 3.07 17.18
C TRP A 105 -5.79 1.70 17.54
N HIS A 106 -5.76 0.78 16.59
CA HIS A 106 -6.21 -0.60 16.77
C HIS A 106 -5.28 -1.61 16.09
N ALA A 107 -4.82 -2.61 16.83
CA ALA A 107 -3.72 -3.49 16.41
C ALA A 107 -3.94 -4.23 15.08
N SER A 108 -5.15 -4.66 14.75
CA SER A 108 -5.40 -5.36 13.47
C SER A 108 -5.46 -4.40 12.28
N ARG A 109 -6.15 -3.26 12.41
CA ARG A 109 -6.40 -2.30 11.33
C ARG A 109 -5.22 -1.34 11.08
N TRP A 110 -4.36 -1.19 12.08
CA TRP A 110 -3.15 -0.39 12.06
C TRP A 110 -1.89 -1.25 11.92
N GLN A 111 -2.02 -2.49 11.41
CA GLN A 111 -0.87 -3.32 11.08
C GLN A 111 -0.04 -2.63 9.97
N PRO A 112 1.31 -2.52 10.08
CA PRO A 112 2.10 -1.65 9.22
C PRO A 112 2.00 -1.92 7.71
N ASP A 113 1.97 -3.16 7.28
CA ASP A 113 1.82 -3.55 5.86
C ASP A 113 0.43 -3.20 5.31
N ILE A 114 -0.62 -3.35 6.13
CA ILE A 114 -2.00 -2.93 5.79
C ILE A 114 -2.06 -1.40 5.70
N MET A 115 -1.47 -0.68 6.66
CA MET A 115 -1.37 0.78 6.61
C MET A 115 -0.61 1.23 5.36
N GLY A 116 0.50 0.56 5.03
CA GLY A 116 1.30 0.89 3.86
C GLY A 116 0.52 0.76 2.56
N GLN A 117 -0.22 -0.35 2.38
CA GLN A 117 -1.10 -0.53 1.23
C GLN A 117 -2.23 0.51 1.19
N ARG A 118 -2.86 0.78 2.34
CA ARG A 118 -3.94 1.77 2.44
C ARG A 118 -3.47 3.17 2.06
N LEU A 119 -2.35 3.61 2.61
CA LEU A 119 -1.78 4.93 2.30
C LEU A 119 -1.43 5.05 0.83
N ALA A 120 -0.76 4.03 0.26
CA ALA A 120 -0.46 4.00 -1.16
C ALA A 120 -1.73 4.10 -2.02
N ASN A 121 -2.74 3.27 -1.75
CA ASN A 121 -3.99 3.27 -2.51
C ASN A 121 -4.75 4.61 -2.40
N LEU A 122 -4.80 5.21 -1.22
CA LEU A 122 -5.41 6.53 -1.00
C LEU A 122 -4.72 7.61 -1.84
N ILE A 123 -3.38 7.66 -1.80
CA ILE A 123 -2.61 8.67 -2.53
C ILE A 123 -2.69 8.45 -4.04
N PHE A 124 -2.48 7.23 -4.52
CA PHE A 124 -2.51 6.93 -5.95
C PHE A 124 -3.88 7.20 -6.58
N CYS A 125 -4.97 7.01 -5.85
CA CYS A 125 -6.30 7.34 -6.33
C CYS A 125 -6.75 8.78 -6.01
N TYR A 126 -5.92 9.59 -5.36
CA TYR A 126 -6.32 10.88 -4.78
C TYR A 126 -6.98 11.80 -5.80
N ASP A 127 -6.33 12.04 -6.95
CA ASP A 127 -6.81 12.95 -7.99
C ASP A 127 -8.18 12.56 -8.58
N TRP A 128 -8.55 11.29 -8.48
CA TRP A 128 -9.83 10.82 -8.96
C TRP A 128 -10.99 11.16 -8.00
N TYR A 129 -10.80 10.98 -6.69
CA TYR A 129 -11.90 11.11 -5.72
C TYR A 129 -11.82 12.37 -4.86
N ALA A 130 -10.66 12.97 -4.60
CA ALA A 130 -10.50 14.02 -3.60
C ALA A 130 -10.74 15.46 -4.12
N PRO A 131 -10.26 15.88 -5.31
CA PRO A 131 -10.30 17.30 -5.71
C PRO A 131 -11.70 17.92 -5.75
N SER A 132 -12.73 17.15 -6.11
CA SER A 132 -14.13 17.63 -6.12
C SER A 132 -14.91 17.30 -4.85
N ALA A 133 -14.22 16.94 -3.76
CA ALA A 133 -14.79 16.75 -2.43
C ALA A 133 -14.77 18.08 -1.65
N THR A 134 -15.50 18.12 -0.53
CA THR A 134 -15.50 19.28 0.36
C THR A 134 -14.12 19.49 0.99
N GLU A 135 -13.77 20.73 1.33
CA GLU A 135 -12.52 21.05 2.03
C GLU A 135 -12.41 20.31 3.37
N ASP A 136 -13.52 20.16 4.10
CA ASP A 136 -13.59 19.40 5.35
C ASP A 136 -13.21 17.91 5.14
N PHE A 137 -13.69 17.28 4.06
CA PHE A 137 -13.30 15.91 3.71
C PHE A 137 -11.79 15.83 3.43
N GLN A 138 -11.26 16.76 2.63
CA GLN A 138 -9.84 16.79 2.27
C GLN A 138 -8.96 16.99 3.51
N ALA A 139 -9.34 17.89 4.41
CA ALA A 139 -8.62 18.16 5.66
C ALA A 139 -8.62 16.94 6.60
N LYS A 140 -9.79 16.32 6.83
CA LYS A 140 -9.90 15.10 7.66
C LYS A 140 -9.10 13.94 7.07
N LEU A 141 -9.12 13.78 5.75
CA LEU A 141 -8.34 12.77 5.05
C LEU A 141 -6.84 13.02 5.20
N ALA A 142 -6.36 14.24 4.96
CA ALA A 142 -4.95 14.59 5.10
C ALA A 142 -4.46 14.39 6.54
N GLN A 143 -5.29 14.72 7.53
CA GLN A 143 -5.00 14.46 8.94
C GLN A 143 -4.89 12.95 9.24
N SER A 144 -5.80 12.14 8.71
CA SER A 144 -5.75 10.68 8.85
C SER A 144 -4.51 10.08 8.20
N ILE A 145 -4.15 10.53 7.00
CA ILE A 145 -2.96 10.09 6.26
C ILE A 145 -1.68 10.43 7.05
N ALA A 146 -1.56 11.67 7.52
CA ALA A 146 -0.40 12.11 8.31
C ALA A 146 -0.24 11.32 9.62
N LEU A 147 -1.35 11.09 10.33
CA LEU A 147 -1.36 10.29 11.55
C LEU A 147 -0.87 8.86 11.30
N GLN A 148 -1.40 8.22 10.24
CA GLN A 148 -1.01 6.87 9.86
C GLN A 148 0.43 6.78 9.38
N ALA A 149 0.92 7.77 8.62
CA ALA A 149 2.31 7.82 8.19
C ALA A 149 3.28 7.90 9.38
N LYS A 150 2.97 8.71 10.41
CA LYS A 150 3.79 8.75 11.63
C LYS A 150 3.76 7.43 12.40
N CYS A 151 2.58 6.80 12.54
CA CYS A 151 2.48 5.46 13.13
C CYS A 151 3.32 4.44 12.36
N LEU A 152 3.26 4.48 11.03
CA LEU A 152 3.98 3.58 10.15
C LEU A 152 5.50 3.76 10.30
N ALA A 153 5.98 5.00 10.39
CA ALA A 153 7.40 5.31 10.67
C ALA A 153 7.92 4.68 11.97
N LEU A 154 7.07 4.59 13.00
CA LEU A 154 7.43 3.98 14.30
C LEU A 154 7.41 2.44 14.30
N ASP A 155 6.71 1.82 13.35
CA ASP A 155 6.31 0.41 13.46
C ASP A 155 6.74 -0.50 12.33
N TRP A 156 7.10 0.04 11.16
CA TRP A 156 7.37 -0.80 10.00
C TRP A 156 8.46 -1.85 10.27
N GLN A 157 9.54 -1.49 10.99
CA GLN A 157 10.63 -2.40 11.38
C GLN A 157 10.21 -3.54 12.31
N ARG A 158 9.04 -3.43 12.95
CA ARG A 158 8.53 -4.41 13.91
C ARG A 158 7.76 -5.55 13.24
N LEU A 159 7.53 -5.46 11.92
CA LEU A 159 7.05 -6.58 11.13
C LEU A 159 8.11 -7.68 11.10
N ILE A 160 7.70 -8.93 11.24
CA ILE A 160 8.63 -10.06 11.21
C ILE A 160 9.05 -10.41 9.78
N ASP A 161 8.13 -10.24 8.84
CA ASP A 161 8.36 -10.52 7.42
C ASP A 161 8.95 -9.29 6.71
N GLN A 162 10.13 -9.43 6.12
CA GLN A 162 10.84 -8.32 5.46
C GLN A 162 10.12 -7.86 4.17
N THR A 163 9.39 -8.74 3.49
CA THR A 163 8.60 -8.36 2.32
C THR A 163 7.45 -7.45 2.74
N ALA A 164 6.80 -7.75 3.86
CA ALA A 164 5.81 -6.88 4.49
C ALA A 164 6.42 -5.56 4.98
N GLN A 165 7.68 -5.56 5.47
CA GLN A 165 8.41 -4.33 5.78
C GLN A 165 8.58 -3.43 4.55
N LEU A 166 8.94 -3.98 3.39
CA LEU A 166 9.03 -3.22 2.14
C LEU A 166 7.68 -2.64 1.73
N THR A 167 6.60 -3.41 1.83
CA THR A 167 5.26 -2.88 1.52
C THR A 167 4.85 -1.75 2.48
N ALA A 168 5.21 -1.86 3.76
CA ALA A 168 5.01 -0.80 4.75
C ALA A 168 5.85 0.45 4.41
N LEU A 169 7.14 0.26 4.10
CA LEU A 169 8.06 1.35 3.77
C LEU A 169 7.66 2.09 2.49
N LYS A 170 7.17 1.36 1.47
CA LYS A 170 6.56 1.94 0.28
C LYS A 170 5.42 2.90 0.64
N GLY A 171 4.45 2.44 1.44
CA GLY A 171 3.32 3.29 1.80
C GLY A 171 3.73 4.52 2.60
N LEU A 172 4.76 4.38 3.44
CA LEU A 172 5.36 5.51 4.15
C LEU A 172 6.00 6.51 3.19
N PHE A 173 6.79 6.02 2.23
CA PHE A 173 7.44 6.85 1.21
C PHE A 173 6.40 7.61 0.37
N VAL A 174 5.38 6.91 -0.13
CA VAL A 174 4.28 7.50 -0.92
C VAL A 174 3.51 8.54 -0.11
N ALA A 175 3.18 8.26 1.15
CA ALA A 175 2.47 9.21 2.00
C ALA A 175 3.32 10.45 2.31
N GLN A 176 4.61 10.28 2.61
CA GLN A 176 5.49 11.41 2.91
C GLN A 176 5.74 12.29 1.69
N ALA A 177 5.90 11.71 0.50
CA ALA A 177 6.01 12.47 -0.74
C ALA A 177 4.76 13.33 -0.97
N ALA A 178 3.57 12.72 -0.81
CA ALA A 178 2.30 13.43 -0.99
C ALA A 178 2.02 14.51 0.06
N LEU A 179 2.57 14.37 1.26
CA LEU A 179 2.52 15.35 2.35
C LEU A 179 3.58 16.46 2.23
N GLY A 180 4.39 16.47 1.16
CA GLY A 180 5.42 17.48 0.94
C GLY A 180 6.61 17.36 1.89
N ALA A 181 7.01 16.14 2.26
CA ALA A 181 8.24 15.94 3.00
C ALA A 181 9.45 16.43 2.19
N LYS A 182 10.46 16.93 2.90
CA LYS A 182 11.71 17.38 2.27
C LYS A 182 12.40 16.25 1.51
N THR A 183 13.01 16.57 0.37
CA THR A 183 13.74 15.63 -0.49
C THR A 183 14.79 14.82 0.27
N GLU A 184 15.50 15.43 1.22
CA GLU A 184 16.47 14.74 2.09
C GLU A 184 15.87 13.58 2.91
N ASN A 185 14.64 13.76 3.42
CA ASN A 185 13.94 12.72 4.18
C ASN A 185 13.44 11.60 3.26
N LEU A 186 12.96 11.97 2.07
CA LEU A 186 12.50 11.00 1.07
C LEU A 186 13.67 10.16 0.55
N ALA A 187 14.82 10.78 0.27
CA ALA A 187 16.04 10.08 -0.10
C ALA A 187 16.48 9.10 1.00
N ALA A 188 16.46 9.52 2.27
CA ALA A 188 16.76 8.62 3.39
C ALA A 188 15.79 7.43 3.48
N LEU A 189 14.50 7.63 3.23
CA LEU A 189 13.53 6.53 3.18
C LEU A 189 13.80 5.57 2.01
N LEU A 190 14.16 6.10 0.84
CA LEU A 190 14.50 5.30 -0.33
C LEU A 190 15.75 4.44 -0.06
N GLU A 191 16.79 5.00 0.55
CA GLU A 191 18.01 4.27 0.92
C GLU A 191 17.74 3.09 1.86
N LEU A 192 16.75 3.20 2.75
CA LEU A 192 16.33 2.09 3.63
C LEU A 192 15.70 0.92 2.86
N THR A 193 15.18 1.14 1.65
CA THR A 193 14.57 0.08 0.84
C THR A 193 15.63 -0.88 0.27
N LEU A 194 16.80 -0.36 -0.09
CA LEU A 194 17.86 -1.12 -0.77
C LEU A 194 18.34 -2.34 0.02
N PRO A 195 18.76 -2.24 1.31
CA PRO A 195 19.18 -3.41 2.07
C PRO A 195 18.04 -4.41 2.30
N LEU A 196 16.78 -3.95 2.40
CA LEU A 196 15.63 -4.84 2.52
C LEU A 196 15.37 -5.63 1.23
N ILE A 197 15.49 -4.98 0.07
CA ILE A 197 15.39 -5.63 -1.24
C ILE A 197 16.41 -6.77 -1.36
N GLU A 198 17.66 -6.53 -0.97
CA GLU A 198 18.69 -7.58 -0.95
C GLU A 198 18.41 -8.68 0.07
N GLN A 199 17.75 -8.37 1.19
CA GLN A 199 17.31 -9.38 2.16
C GLN A 199 16.15 -10.25 1.68
N VAL A 200 15.34 -9.81 0.71
CA VAL A 200 14.20 -10.60 0.21
C VAL A 200 14.42 -11.17 -1.19
N THR A 201 15.48 -10.76 -1.88
CA THR A 201 15.84 -11.25 -3.22
C THR A 201 17.10 -12.11 -3.21
N GLN A 202 17.30 -12.85 -4.29
CA GLN A 202 18.50 -13.64 -4.58
C GLN A 202 19.35 -12.91 -5.64
N ALA A 203 20.57 -13.42 -5.89
CA ALA A 203 21.50 -12.82 -6.85
C ALA A 203 20.94 -12.75 -8.29
N ASP A 204 20.03 -13.65 -8.66
CA ASP A 204 19.31 -13.65 -9.94
C ASP A 204 18.16 -12.64 -10.01
N GLY A 205 17.91 -11.88 -8.94
CA GLY A 205 16.78 -10.96 -8.79
C GLY A 205 15.48 -11.62 -8.33
N GLY A 206 15.46 -12.95 -8.15
CA GLY A 206 14.28 -13.70 -7.74
C GLY A 206 13.92 -13.44 -6.28
N HIS A 207 12.63 -13.39 -5.96
CA HIS A 207 12.20 -13.34 -4.57
C HIS A 207 12.55 -14.67 -3.88
N LYS A 208 13.01 -14.63 -2.63
CA LYS A 208 13.51 -15.82 -1.89
C LYS A 208 12.50 -16.94 -1.77
N SER A 209 11.20 -16.63 -1.74
CA SER A 209 10.13 -17.65 -1.68
C SER A 209 9.99 -18.46 -2.97
N ARG A 210 10.52 -17.97 -4.11
CA ARG A 210 10.30 -18.57 -5.44
C ARG A 210 8.82 -18.78 -5.78
N MET A 211 7.94 -17.96 -5.20
CA MET A 211 6.52 -17.92 -5.50
C MET A 211 6.25 -16.76 -6.46
N PRO A 212 5.78 -17.02 -7.71
CA PRO A 212 5.56 -15.97 -8.71
C PRO A 212 4.64 -14.84 -8.22
N ASP A 213 3.62 -15.17 -7.42
CA ASP A 213 2.65 -14.19 -6.91
C ASP A 213 3.28 -13.19 -5.94
N ILE A 214 4.14 -13.68 -5.03
CA ILE A 214 4.87 -12.82 -4.09
C ILE A 214 5.92 -11.99 -4.84
N HIS A 215 6.59 -12.60 -5.81
CA HIS A 215 7.59 -11.93 -6.62
C HIS A 215 6.99 -10.77 -7.44
N LEU A 216 5.87 -11.00 -8.12
CA LEU A 216 5.20 -9.94 -8.88
C LEU A 216 4.68 -8.84 -7.96
N LYS A 217 4.11 -9.19 -6.80
CA LYS A 217 3.67 -8.20 -5.82
C LYS A 217 4.82 -7.31 -5.37
N LEU A 218 5.97 -7.90 -5.03
CA LEU A 218 7.17 -7.12 -4.70
C LEU A 218 7.61 -6.24 -5.87
N MET A 219 7.65 -6.78 -7.09
CA MET A 219 8.01 -5.98 -8.28
C MET A 219 7.09 -4.77 -8.45
N ARG A 220 5.77 -4.93 -8.25
CA ARG A 220 4.82 -3.80 -8.27
C ARG A 220 5.09 -2.78 -7.16
N ASP A 221 5.41 -3.24 -5.95
CA ASP A 221 5.81 -2.35 -4.85
C ASP A 221 7.06 -1.53 -5.22
N LEU A 222 8.06 -2.16 -5.85
CA LEU A 222 9.28 -1.49 -6.31
C LEU A 222 9.00 -0.47 -7.43
N ILE A 223 8.12 -0.80 -8.37
CA ILE A 223 7.69 0.13 -9.44
C ILE A 223 6.95 1.33 -8.84
N GLU A 224 6.08 1.11 -7.85
CA GLU A 224 5.38 2.20 -7.14
C GLU A 224 6.37 3.13 -6.42
N ILE A 225 7.41 2.59 -5.76
CA ILE A 225 8.49 3.39 -5.15
C ILE A 225 9.22 4.19 -6.23
N ARG A 226 9.66 3.54 -7.32
CA ARG A 226 10.40 4.15 -8.43
C ARG A 226 9.65 5.31 -9.06
N ASN A 227 8.36 5.11 -9.34
CA ASN A 227 7.53 6.13 -9.98
C ASN A 227 7.27 7.32 -9.04
N THR A 228 7.08 7.05 -7.75
CA THR A 228 6.93 8.12 -6.75
C THR A 228 8.22 8.91 -6.59
N ALA A 229 9.39 8.24 -6.59
CA ALA A 229 10.68 8.91 -6.56
C ALA A 229 10.90 9.77 -7.81
N SER A 230 10.45 9.31 -8.98
CA SER A 230 10.55 10.06 -10.24
C SER A 230 9.68 11.33 -10.27
N SER A 231 8.64 11.41 -9.44
CA SER A 231 7.84 12.63 -9.24
C SER A 231 8.41 13.59 -8.20
N THR A 232 9.61 13.32 -7.68
CA THR A 232 10.31 14.12 -6.67
C THR A 232 11.73 14.45 -7.15
N ASP A 233 12.40 15.39 -6.50
CA ASP A 233 13.76 15.82 -6.87
C ASP A 233 14.87 14.86 -6.38
N ILE A 234 14.61 13.55 -6.31
CA ILE A 234 15.58 12.54 -5.85
C ILE A 234 16.44 12.09 -7.03
N GLU A 235 17.76 12.21 -6.91
CA GLU A 235 18.68 12.12 -8.05
C GLU A 235 18.93 10.70 -8.61
N SER A 236 18.68 9.61 -7.87
CA SER A 236 19.01 8.27 -8.38
C SER A 236 18.13 7.13 -7.84
N THR A 237 17.54 6.39 -8.77
CA THR A 237 16.86 5.10 -8.55
C THR A 237 17.59 3.93 -9.22
N ALA A 238 18.84 4.10 -9.66
CA ALA A 238 19.51 3.17 -10.57
C ALA A 238 19.58 1.72 -10.06
N GLN A 239 19.78 1.53 -8.75
CA GLN A 239 19.79 0.18 -8.15
C GLN A 239 18.40 -0.46 -8.15
N LEU A 240 17.36 0.34 -7.91
CA LEU A 240 15.97 -0.08 -7.95
C LEU A 240 15.57 -0.48 -9.38
N ASP A 241 15.93 0.33 -10.38
CA ASP A 241 15.69 0.05 -11.79
C ASP A 241 16.36 -1.26 -12.23
N LYS A 242 17.64 -1.45 -11.84
CA LYS A 242 18.35 -2.71 -12.10
C LYS A 242 17.62 -3.90 -11.49
N LYS A 243 17.15 -3.80 -10.25
CA LYS A 243 16.40 -4.90 -9.61
C LYS A 243 15.07 -5.17 -10.33
N ILE A 244 14.32 -4.14 -10.69
CA ILE A 244 13.05 -4.28 -11.42
C ILE A 244 13.27 -5.01 -12.75
N VAL A 245 14.34 -4.69 -13.49
CA VAL A 245 14.69 -5.39 -14.75
C VAL A 245 14.99 -6.87 -14.51
N GLN A 246 15.75 -7.21 -13.47
CA GLN A 246 16.03 -8.61 -13.12
C GLN A 246 14.76 -9.37 -12.75
N MET A 247 13.88 -8.75 -11.94
CA MET A 247 12.58 -9.33 -11.59
C MET A 247 11.69 -9.52 -12.82
N ALA A 248 11.63 -8.54 -13.71
CA ALA A 248 10.87 -8.61 -14.96
C ALA A 248 11.34 -9.79 -15.84
N ALA A 249 12.65 -10.02 -15.93
CA ALA A 249 13.21 -11.14 -16.69
C ALA A 249 12.74 -12.50 -16.13
N LEU A 250 12.72 -12.66 -14.80
CA LEU A 250 12.22 -13.88 -14.15
C LEU A 250 10.71 -14.05 -14.33
N CYS A 251 9.93 -12.98 -14.22
CA CYS A 251 8.52 -12.99 -14.56
C CYS A 251 8.31 -13.50 -15.99
N ARG A 252 9.02 -12.97 -16.99
CA ARG A 252 8.91 -13.45 -18.39
C ARG A 252 9.29 -14.93 -18.53
N MET A 253 10.36 -15.36 -17.85
CA MET A 253 10.82 -16.76 -17.86
C MET A 253 9.80 -17.73 -17.24
N TRP A 254 9.07 -17.32 -16.21
CA TRP A 254 8.07 -18.16 -15.54
C TRP A 254 6.74 -18.27 -16.30
N ARG A 255 6.58 -17.60 -17.45
CA ARG A 255 5.32 -17.63 -18.19
C ARG A 255 5.25 -18.83 -19.13
N HIS A 256 4.07 -19.44 -19.19
CA HIS A 256 3.68 -20.34 -20.26
C HIS A 256 3.34 -19.54 -21.53
N ALA A 257 3.18 -20.25 -22.65
CA ALA A 257 2.81 -19.63 -23.94
C ALA A 257 1.44 -18.93 -23.92
N ASP A 258 0.55 -19.32 -22.99
CA ASP A 258 -0.75 -18.66 -22.75
C ASP A 258 -0.63 -17.37 -21.91
N GLY A 259 0.58 -17.04 -21.47
CA GLY A 259 0.90 -15.87 -20.68
C GLY A 259 0.75 -16.04 -19.17
N GLN A 260 0.18 -17.15 -18.68
CA GLN A 260 0.02 -17.40 -17.25
C GLN A 260 1.35 -17.79 -16.61
N PHE A 261 1.50 -17.55 -15.31
CA PHE A 261 2.66 -18.06 -14.58
C PHE A 261 2.58 -19.57 -14.36
N ALA A 262 3.73 -20.20 -14.50
CA ALA A 262 3.94 -21.57 -14.09
C ALA A 262 3.77 -21.70 -12.57
N ARG A 263 3.21 -22.84 -12.16
CA ARG A 263 2.80 -23.08 -10.78
C ARG A 263 3.93 -23.76 -10.01
N PHE A 264 4.58 -22.98 -9.14
CA PHE A 264 5.60 -23.48 -8.22
C PHE A 264 5.36 -22.95 -6.81
N ASN A 265 5.76 -23.72 -5.80
CA ASN A 265 5.74 -23.32 -4.38
C ASN A 265 4.36 -22.83 -3.87
N GLY A 266 3.27 -23.37 -4.44
CA GLY A 266 1.90 -23.01 -4.04
C GLY A 266 1.38 -21.68 -4.58
N ALA A 267 2.00 -21.13 -5.63
CA ALA A 267 1.61 -19.89 -6.30
C ALA A 267 1.38 -20.10 -7.81
N GLY A 268 1.07 -19.03 -8.55
CA GLY A 268 0.86 -19.04 -10.01
C GLY A 268 -0.62 -19.01 -10.41
N LEU A 269 -1.46 -18.33 -9.63
CA LEU A 269 -2.89 -18.16 -9.90
C LEU A 269 -3.29 -16.71 -10.19
N MET A 270 -2.31 -15.81 -10.39
CA MET A 270 -2.62 -14.44 -10.76
C MET A 270 -3.22 -14.34 -12.17
N ALA A 271 -4.16 -13.41 -12.31
CA ALA A 271 -4.79 -13.08 -13.56
C ALA A 271 -3.76 -12.60 -14.59
N ASN A 272 -3.87 -13.05 -15.84
CA ASN A 272 -2.94 -12.74 -16.92
C ASN A 272 -2.84 -11.23 -17.15
N GLU A 273 -3.96 -10.52 -17.01
CA GLU A 273 -4.07 -9.07 -17.16
C GLU A 273 -3.16 -8.32 -16.17
N ILE A 274 -3.05 -8.83 -14.94
CA ILE A 274 -2.18 -8.26 -13.91
C ILE A 274 -0.70 -8.49 -14.24
N ILE A 275 -0.37 -9.68 -14.76
CA ILE A 275 0.99 -10.03 -15.17
C ILE A 275 1.44 -9.13 -16.32
N GLU A 276 0.62 -9.01 -17.36
CA GLU A 276 0.91 -8.18 -18.53
C GLU A 276 0.98 -6.70 -18.18
N GLU A 277 0.03 -6.20 -17.38
CA GLU A 277 0.07 -4.82 -16.90
C GLU A 277 1.39 -4.50 -16.17
N THR A 278 1.86 -5.44 -15.34
CA THR A 278 3.11 -5.26 -14.58
C THR A 278 4.34 -5.31 -15.49
N LEU A 279 4.38 -6.24 -16.44
CA LEU A 279 5.52 -6.42 -17.36
C LEU A 279 5.66 -5.33 -18.42
N ALA A 280 4.64 -4.49 -18.58
CA ALA A 280 4.62 -3.34 -19.47
C ALA A 280 5.18 -2.04 -18.84
N ARG A 281 5.65 -2.08 -17.58
CA ARG A 281 6.21 -0.94 -16.83
C ARG A 281 7.73 -1.03 -16.66
#